data_AF-A0A7L4RDF7-F1
#
_entry.id   AF-A0A7L4RDF7-F1
#
_cell.length_a   1.000
_cell.length_b   1.000
_cell.length_c   1.000
_cell.angle_alpha   90.00
_cell.angle_beta   90.00
_cell.angle_gamma   90.00
#
_symmetry.space_group_name_H-M   'P 1'
#
loop_
_entity.id
_entity.type
_entity.pdbx_description
1 polymer ?
#
loop_
_entity_poly.entity_id
_entity_poly.type
_entity_poly.pdbx_seq_one_letter_code
_entity_poly.pdbx_strand_id
1 'polypeptide(L)'
;SSILPPGCEVLPQKIGREYLRPGQIAFVVMSRNASNEPNRLIAASVGAAIPSEKIAYGYLSEHHSFGQTEEKAGEYAEDLAATMLASTLGIEFETEKAWDEREQLFKISGKIVRTTNITQSAVCDKNGLWTSVVAAAVFVMPGQTRQPNGERQQALPLTP
;
A
#
# COMPACT_ATOMS: atom_id res chain seq x y z
N SER A 1 -5.37 -4.03 11.03
CA SER A 1 -5.55 -5.17 10.09
C SER A 1 -5.07 -4.71 8.74
N SER A 2 -4.08 -5.38 8.15
CA SER A 2 -3.43 -4.92 6.90
C SER A 2 -3.59 -5.97 5.82
N ILE A 3 -4.85 -6.20 5.43
CA ILE A 3 -5.26 -7.25 4.50
C ILE A 3 -5.69 -6.62 3.18
N LEU A 4 -5.21 -7.19 2.08
CA LEU A 4 -5.74 -6.96 0.74
C LEU A 4 -6.83 -8.01 0.48
N PRO A 5 -8.11 -7.64 0.37
CA PRO A 5 -9.18 -8.61 0.16
C PRO A 5 -8.99 -9.45 -1.11
N PRO A 6 -9.48 -10.71 -1.12
CA PRO A 6 -9.49 -11.54 -2.32
C PRO A 6 -10.15 -10.85 -3.52
N GLY A 7 -9.60 -11.07 -4.71
CA GLY A 7 -10.11 -10.49 -5.95
C GLY A 7 -9.93 -8.99 -6.11
N CYS A 8 -9.26 -8.29 -5.19
CA CYS A 8 -8.95 -6.87 -5.36
C CYS A 8 -8.01 -6.63 -6.54
N GLU A 9 -8.30 -5.57 -7.30
CA GLU A 9 -7.46 -5.10 -8.40
C GLU A 9 -6.78 -3.78 -8.04
N VAL A 10 -5.50 -3.64 -8.40
CA VAL A 10 -4.76 -2.39 -8.19
C VAL A 10 -5.09 -1.42 -9.32
N LEU A 11 -5.75 -0.32 -8.97
CA LEU A 11 -6.14 0.72 -9.91
C LEU A 11 -5.13 1.88 -9.92
N PRO A 12 -4.86 2.51 -11.08
CA PRO A 12 -4.19 3.80 -11.13
C PRO A 12 -4.94 4.84 -10.31
N GLN A 13 -4.21 5.69 -9.57
CA GLN A 13 -4.78 6.71 -8.69
C GLN A 13 -5.82 7.60 -9.40
N LYS A 14 -5.54 7.99 -10.66
CA LYS A 14 -6.45 8.82 -11.47
C LYS A 14 -7.83 8.17 -11.63
N ILE A 15 -7.87 6.87 -11.87
CA ILE A 15 -9.10 6.08 -12.04
C ILE A 15 -9.76 5.88 -10.67
N GLY A 16 -9.00 5.47 -9.66
CA GLY A 16 -9.53 5.23 -8.30
C GLY A 16 -10.23 6.46 -7.71
N ARG A 17 -9.74 7.66 -7.99
CA ARG A 17 -10.36 8.93 -7.53
C ARG A 17 -11.77 9.17 -8.08
N GLU A 18 -12.13 8.59 -9.23
CA GLU A 18 -13.47 8.74 -9.82
C GLU A 18 -14.57 8.00 -9.03
N TYR A 19 -14.16 7.04 -8.18
CA TYR A 19 -15.02 6.29 -7.27
C TYR A 19 -15.20 6.98 -5.91
N LEU A 20 -14.44 8.03 -5.62
CA LEU A 20 -14.49 8.74 -4.34
C LEU A 20 -15.35 10.00 -4.41
N ARG A 21 -16.02 10.31 -3.29
CA ARG A 21 -16.84 11.51 -3.13
C ARG A 21 -16.39 12.31 -1.90
N PRO A 22 -16.45 13.66 -1.92
CA PRO A 22 -16.14 14.46 -0.74
C PRO A 22 -17.00 14.06 0.47
N GLY A 23 -16.38 13.91 1.63
CA GLY A 23 -17.04 13.48 2.88
C GLY A 23 -17.32 11.98 2.99
N GLN A 24 -16.93 11.17 2.00
CA GLN A 24 -17.07 9.72 2.04
C GLN A 24 -16.17 9.09 3.11
N ILE A 25 -16.69 8.07 3.79
CA ILE A 25 -15.90 7.15 4.60
C ILE A 25 -15.27 6.11 3.66
N ALA A 26 -13.94 6.05 3.64
CA ALA A 26 -13.18 5.09 2.85
C ALA A 26 -12.34 4.20 3.78
N PHE A 27 -12.14 2.94 3.39
CA PHE A 27 -11.20 2.06 4.06
C PHE A 27 -9.80 2.35 3.53
N VAL A 28 -8.84 2.52 4.43
CA VAL A 28 -7.47 2.90 4.08
C VAL A 28 -6.49 2.14 4.96
N VAL A 29 -5.36 1.78 4.37
CA VAL A 29 -4.10 1.48 5.07
C VAL A 29 -3.17 2.64 4.76
N MET A 30 -2.61 3.29 5.78
CA MET A 30 -1.92 4.56 5.61
C MET A 30 -0.74 4.69 6.56
N SER A 31 0.41 5.03 5.97
CA SER A 31 1.56 5.53 6.72
C SER A 31 1.59 7.05 6.66
N ARG A 32 1.87 7.68 7.80
CA ARG A 32 2.08 9.13 7.92
C ARG A 32 3.33 9.37 8.72
N ASN A 33 4.17 10.29 8.25
CA ASN A 33 5.29 10.80 9.02
C ASN A 33 5.35 12.32 8.99
N ALA A 34 5.94 12.90 10.02
CA ALA A 34 6.19 14.32 10.13
C ALA A 34 7.45 14.53 11.00
N SER A 35 8.44 15.34 10.55
CA SER A 35 9.27 16.15 11.48
C SER A 35 9.29 17.68 11.20
N ASN A 36 9.51 18.48 12.24
CA ASN A 36 9.87 19.90 12.14
C ASN A 36 11.36 20.12 12.45
N GLU A 37 12.12 19.04 12.63
CA GLU A 37 13.58 19.05 12.76
C GLU A 37 14.17 19.51 11.42
N PRO A 38 14.87 20.67 11.38
CA PRO A 38 15.39 21.21 10.13
C PRO A 38 16.26 20.22 9.37
N ASN A 39 16.02 20.09 8.06
CA ASN A 39 16.77 19.22 7.15
C ASN A 39 16.63 17.71 7.43
N ARG A 40 15.73 17.30 8.33
CA ARG A 40 15.46 15.88 8.59
C ARG A 40 14.83 15.24 7.36
N LEU A 41 15.40 14.15 6.85
CA LEU A 41 14.74 13.33 5.84
C LEU A 41 13.68 12.45 6.52
N ILE A 42 12.43 12.57 6.06
CA ILE A 42 11.30 11.75 6.50
C ILE A 42 10.72 10.98 5.32
N ALA A 43 10.21 9.78 5.58
CA ALA A 43 9.48 8.99 4.60
C ALA A 43 8.25 8.31 5.22
N ALA A 44 7.24 8.09 4.40
CA ALA A 44 6.07 7.26 4.67
C ALA A 44 5.84 6.36 3.45
N SER A 45 5.65 5.07 3.68
CA SER A 45 5.49 4.03 2.67
C SER A 45 4.34 3.09 3.01
N VAL A 46 3.67 2.60 1.99
CA VAL A 46 2.74 1.47 2.06
C VAL A 46 3.17 0.41 1.05
N GLY A 47 3.42 -0.80 1.52
CA GLY A 47 3.74 -1.97 0.70
C GLY A 47 2.52 -2.87 0.51
N ALA A 48 2.49 -3.63 -0.58
CA ALA A 48 1.43 -4.58 -0.91
C ALA A 48 2.01 -5.87 -1.49
N ALA A 49 1.49 -7.01 -1.04
CA ALA A 49 1.79 -8.33 -1.58
C ALA A 49 0.48 -9.00 -2.02
N ILE A 50 0.42 -9.38 -3.29
CA ILE A 50 -0.76 -9.93 -3.95
C ILE A 50 -0.52 -11.43 -4.21
N PRO A 51 -1.38 -12.32 -3.67
CA PRO A 51 -1.24 -13.76 -3.89
C PRO A 51 -1.54 -14.11 -5.35
N SER A 52 -1.04 -15.25 -5.79
CA SER A 52 -1.33 -15.77 -7.13
C SER A 52 -2.76 -16.27 -7.28
N GLU A 53 -3.32 -16.82 -6.21
CA GLU A 53 -4.71 -17.27 -6.16
C GLU A 53 -5.65 -16.10 -5.87
N LYS A 54 -6.60 -15.85 -6.77
CA LYS A 54 -7.58 -14.74 -6.62
C LYS A 54 -8.50 -14.89 -5.41
N ILE A 55 -8.67 -16.11 -4.89
CA ILE A 55 -9.51 -16.41 -3.72
C ILE A 55 -8.76 -16.20 -2.39
N ALA A 56 -7.43 -16.10 -2.44
CA ALA A 56 -6.61 -15.82 -1.27
C ALA A 56 -6.56 -14.31 -1.02
N TYR A 57 -6.40 -13.94 0.25
CA TYR A 57 -6.15 -12.56 0.63
C TYR A 57 -4.66 -12.25 0.49
N GLY A 58 -4.35 -10.99 0.18
CA GLY A 58 -3.00 -10.46 0.23
C GLY A 58 -2.73 -9.68 1.51
N TYR A 59 -1.54 -9.10 1.58
CA TYR A 59 -1.12 -8.27 2.70
C TYR A 59 -0.76 -6.86 2.26
N LEU A 60 -1.01 -5.92 3.15
CA LEU A 60 -0.50 -4.57 3.11
C LEU A 60 0.44 -4.34 4.30
N SER A 61 1.37 -3.43 4.17
CA SER A 61 2.26 -3.01 5.23
C SER A 61 2.36 -1.49 5.27
N GLU A 62 2.69 -0.93 6.43
CA GLU A 62 2.89 0.50 6.63
C GLU A 62 4.28 0.70 7.20
N HIS A 63 5.02 1.68 6.68
CA HIS A 63 6.34 2.02 7.20
C HIS A 63 6.51 3.53 7.21
N HIS A 64 6.98 4.07 8.33
CA HIS A 64 7.40 5.47 8.42
C HIS A 64 8.82 5.51 8.97
N SER A 65 9.65 6.39 8.43
CA SER A 65 11.07 6.37 8.78
C SER A 65 11.73 7.74 8.68
N PHE A 66 12.91 7.80 9.29
CA PHE A 66 13.76 8.96 9.32
C PHE A 66 15.13 8.59 8.76
N GLY A 67 15.70 9.44 7.91
CA GLY A 67 17.02 9.23 7.31
C GLY A 67 17.07 8.12 6.25
N GLN A 68 15.93 7.54 5.87
CA GLN A 68 15.84 6.60 4.74
C GLN A 68 15.42 7.36 3.48
N THR A 69 16.00 6.96 2.34
CA THR A 69 15.55 7.40 1.02
C THR A 69 14.17 6.83 0.71
N GLU A 70 13.49 7.42 -0.27
CA GLU A 70 12.21 6.91 -0.79
C GLU A 70 12.28 5.44 -1.18
N GLU A 71 13.32 5.07 -1.93
CA GLU A 71 13.59 3.70 -2.39
C GLU A 71 13.71 2.73 -1.20
N LYS A 72 14.59 3.01 -0.24
CA LYS A 72 14.80 2.13 0.93
C LYS A 72 13.56 1.97 1.80
N ALA A 73 12.79 3.05 1.97
CA ALA A 73 11.53 2.99 2.73
C ALA A 73 10.46 2.20 1.96
N GLY A 74 10.43 2.31 0.63
CA GLY A 74 9.58 1.55 -0.28
C GLY A 74 9.87 0.06 -0.26
N GLU A 75 11.12 -0.32 -0.51
CA GLU A 75 11.59 -1.71 -0.48
C GLU A 75 11.29 -2.38 0.87
N TYR A 76 11.55 -1.67 1.98
CA TYR A 76 11.28 -2.20 3.31
C TYR A 76 9.79 -2.49 3.53
N ALA A 77 8.90 -1.58 3.11
CA ALA A 77 7.47 -1.82 3.21
C ALA A 77 7.04 -2.99 2.31
N GLU A 78 7.54 -3.05 1.08
CA GLU A 78 7.25 -4.13 0.16
C GLU A 78 7.68 -5.51 0.70
N ASP A 79 8.89 -5.62 1.24
CA ASP A 79 9.41 -6.82 1.90
C ASP A 79 8.55 -7.22 3.09
N LEU A 80 8.17 -6.25 3.91
CA LEU A 80 7.32 -6.52 5.06
C LEU A 80 5.97 -7.12 4.63
N ALA A 81 5.35 -6.59 3.56
CA ALA A 81 4.09 -7.13 3.04
C ALA A 81 4.27 -8.55 2.47
N ALA A 82 5.34 -8.78 1.70
CA ALA A 82 5.66 -10.09 1.13
C ALA A 82 5.93 -11.12 2.22
N THR A 83 6.69 -10.73 3.24
CA THR A 83 7.04 -11.55 4.40
C THR A 83 5.80 -11.94 5.19
N MET A 84 4.90 -10.99 5.48
CA MET A 84 3.64 -11.28 6.15
C MET A 84 2.81 -12.28 5.33
N LEU A 85 2.64 -12.08 4.03
CA LEU A 85 1.89 -13.01 3.18
C LEU A 85 2.51 -14.41 3.17
N ALA A 86 3.82 -14.51 2.94
CA ALA A 86 4.50 -15.78 2.84
C ALA A 86 4.48 -16.57 4.17
N SER A 87 4.51 -15.89 5.32
CA SER A 87 4.34 -16.54 6.63
C SER A 87 2.98 -17.25 6.78
N THR A 88 1.91 -16.68 6.21
CA THR A 88 0.58 -17.32 6.22
C THR A 88 0.47 -18.53 5.29
N LEU A 89 1.36 -18.62 4.30
CA LEU A 89 1.40 -19.70 3.31
C LEU A 89 2.33 -20.86 3.72
N GLY A 90 2.83 -20.82 4.96
CA GLY A 90 3.72 -21.83 5.53
C GLY A 90 5.12 -21.84 4.91
N ILE A 91 5.57 -20.72 4.35
CA ILE A 91 6.93 -20.58 3.80
C ILE A 91 7.83 -20.13 4.95
N GLU A 92 8.79 -20.97 5.35
CA GLU A 92 9.75 -20.63 6.39
C GLU A 92 10.74 -19.55 5.91
N PHE A 93 10.99 -18.57 6.78
CA PHE A 93 11.89 -17.46 6.51
C PHE A 93 13.23 -17.63 7.19
N GLU A 94 14.31 -17.58 6.41
CA GLU A 94 15.64 -17.30 6.92
C GLU A 94 15.85 -15.78 6.95
N THR A 95 15.81 -15.20 8.15
CA THR A 95 15.95 -13.75 8.39
C THR A 95 17.33 -13.18 8.04
N GLU A 96 18.29 -14.03 7.69
CA GLU A 96 19.66 -13.62 7.34
C GLU A 96 19.89 -13.41 5.83
N LYS A 97 18.98 -13.86 4.96
CA LYS A 97 19.14 -13.70 3.51
C LYS A 97 18.90 -12.27 3.03
N ALA A 98 19.62 -11.85 1.99
CA ALA A 98 19.45 -10.52 1.37
C ALA A 98 18.08 -10.39 0.68
N TRP A 99 17.56 -9.16 0.57
CA TRP A 99 16.25 -8.87 -0.04
C TRP A 99 16.10 -9.47 -1.45
N ASP A 100 17.09 -9.29 -2.32
CA ASP A 100 17.07 -9.81 -3.69
C ASP A 100 16.90 -11.33 -3.74
N GLU A 101 17.50 -12.04 -2.79
CA GLU A 101 17.38 -13.50 -2.68
C GLU A 101 15.98 -13.91 -2.22
N ARG A 102 15.36 -13.13 -1.33
CA ARG A 102 13.99 -13.35 -0.85
C ARG A 102 12.96 -13.05 -1.92
N GLU A 103 13.09 -11.91 -2.62
CA GLU A 103 12.19 -11.51 -3.70
C GLU A 103 12.16 -12.56 -4.82
N GLN A 104 13.33 -13.07 -5.21
CA GLN A 104 13.42 -14.19 -6.14
C GLN A 104 12.77 -15.44 -5.58
N LEU A 105 13.00 -15.81 -4.31
CA LEU A 105 12.36 -16.97 -3.70
C LEU A 105 10.82 -16.89 -3.74
N PHE A 106 10.26 -15.72 -3.47
CA PHE A 106 8.81 -15.49 -3.54
C PHE A 106 8.27 -15.67 -4.94
N LYS A 107 8.92 -15.05 -5.94
CA LYS A 107 8.52 -15.18 -7.36
C LYS A 107 8.67 -16.62 -7.84
N ILE A 108 9.73 -17.31 -7.43
CA ILE A 108 10.00 -18.72 -7.80
C ILE A 108 9.00 -19.67 -7.14
N SER A 109 8.52 -19.37 -5.93
CA SER A 109 7.51 -20.20 -5.25
C SER A 109 6.16 -20.25 -5.98
N GLY A 110 5.90 -19.32 -6.92
CA GLY A 110 4.65 -19.20 -7.66
C GLY A 110 3.43 -18.79 -6.82
N LYS A 111 3.62 -18.55 -5.52
CA LYS A 111 2.56 -18.22 -4.56
C LYS A 111 2.26 -16.72 -4.46
N ILE A 112 3.24 -15.88 -4.81
CA ILE A 112 3.08 -14.41 -4.87
C ILE A 112 3.15 -13.99 -6.33
N VAL A 113 2.08 -13.37 -6.83
CA VAL A 113 2.02 -12.89 -8.22
C VAL A 113 2.74 -11.57 -8.37
N ARG A 114 2.58 -10.69 -7.38
CA ARG A 114 3.09 -9.33 -7.48
C ARG A 114 3.26 -8.70 -6.11
N THR A 115 4.35 -7.97 -5.96
CA THR A 115 4.58 -7.03 -4.88
C THR A 115 4.66 -5.62 -5.46
N THR A 116 4.33 -4.61 -4.67
CA THR A 116 4.43 -3.20 -5.06
C THR A 116 4.42 -2.32 -3.81
N ASN A 117 4.95 -1.11 -3.92
CA ASN A 117 4.84 -0.09 -2.88
C ASN A 117 4.48 1.29 -3.45
N ILE A 118 4.03 2.18 -2.56
CA ILE A 118 3.93 3.61 -2.80
C ILE A 118 4.58 4.35 -1.63
N THR A 119 5.52 5.24 -1.93
CA THR A 119 6.30 5.95 -0.91
C THR A 119 6.33 7.44 -1.20
N GLN A 120 6.27 8.24 -0.15
CA GLN A 120 6.55 9.67 -0.21
C GLN A 120 7.67 10.00 0.77
N SER A 121 8.73 10.64 0.28
CA SER A 121 9.79 11.21 1.10
C SER A 121 9.82 12.74 1.02
N ALA A 122 10.39 13.39 2.04
CA ALA A 122 10.65 14.83 2.05
C ALA A 122 11.81 15.17 2.98
N VAL A 123 12.61 16.17 2.61
CA VAL A 123 13.52 16.85 3.54
C VAL A 123 12.74 17.94 4.26
N CYS A 124 12.74 17.91 5.58
CA CYS A 124 12.02 18.87 6.40
C CYS A 124 12.56 20.29 6.20
N ASP A 125 11.64 21.26 6.21
CA ASP A 125 11.96 22.67 5.98
C ASP A 125 13.10 23.16 6.87
N LYS A 126 14.05 23.87 6.26
CA LYS A 126 15.28 24.35 6.91
C LYS A 126 15.02 25.37 8.03
N ASN A 127 13.86 26.03 8.05
CA ASN A 127 13.48 26.99 9.08
C ASN A 127 12.59 26.36 10.16
N GLY A 128 12.39 25.04 10.13
CA GLY A 128 11.59 24.32 11.11
C GLY A 128 10.08 24.40 10.88
N LEU A 129 9.64 24.73 9.65
CA LEU A 129 8.22 24.59 9.31
C LEU A 129 7.80 23.11 9.29
N TRP A 130 6.57 22.86 9.74
CA TRP A 130 6.03 21.51 9.85
C TRP A 130 5.96 20.86 8.46
N THR A 131 6.80 19.85 8.20
CA THR A 131 6.77 19.01 7.00
C THR A 131 6.09 17.67 7.31
N SER A 132 5.18 17.23 6.44
CA SER A 132 4.47 15.95 6.58
C SER A 132 4.48 15.19 5.26
N VAL A 133 4.58 13.86 5.36
CA VAL A 133 4.50 12.92 4.23
C VAL A 133 3.46 11.86 4.53
N VAL A 134 2.74 11.42 3.50
CA VAL A 134 1.66 10.43 3.60
C VAL A 134 1.76 9.46 2.42
N ALA A 135 1.61 8.18 2.70
CA ALA A 135 1.39 7.13 1.71
C ALA A 135 0.17 6.30 2.11
N ALA A 136 -0.67 5.91 1.16
CA ALA A 136 -1.91 5.19 1.46
C ALA A 136 -2.32 4.22 0.35
N ALA A 137 -2.84 3.06 0.75
CA ALA A 137 -3.67 2.19 -0.06
C ALA A 137 -5.14 2.47 0.30
N VAL A 138 -5.93 2.90 -0.69
CA VAL A 138 -7.33 3.29 -0.50
C VAL A 138 -8.23 2.30 -1.23
N PHE A 139 -9.18 1.72 -0.51
CA PHE A 139 -10.14 0.78 -1.08
C PHE A 139 -11.37 1.51 -1.59
N VAL A 140 -11.74 1.21 -2.83
CA VAL A 140 -12.90 1.76 -3.51
C VAL A 140 -13.78 0.63 -4.03
N MET A 141 -15.11 0.83 -4.02
CA MET A 141 -16.06 -0.18 -4.50
C MET A 141 -16.68 0.23 -5.84
N PRO A 142 -16.90 -0.72 -6.77
CA PRO A 142 -17.70 -0.49 -7.97
C PRO A 142 -19.10 0.01 -7.59
N GLY A 143 -19.62 1.03 -8.30
CA GLY A 143 -20.95 1.63 -8.02
C GLY A 143 -20.93 2.88 -7.13
N GLN A 144 -19.76 3.32 -6.64
CA GLN A 144 -19.60 4.61 -5.95
C GLN A 144 -19.26 5.79 -6.88
N THR A 145 -19.31 5.58 -8.20
CA THR A 145 -18.97 6.56 -9.24
C THR A 145 -19.73 7.87 -9.10
N ARG A 146 -19.01 8.97 -9.35
CA ARG A 146 -19.56 10.32 -9.42
C ARG A 146 -20.44 10.46 -10.67
N GLN A 147 -21.76 10.60 -10.52
CA GLN A 147 -22.56 11.15 -11.61
C GLN A 147 -22.31 12.66 -11.71
N PRO A 148 -22.22 13.24 -12.93
CA PRO A 148 -22.05 14.68 -13.11
C PRO A 148 -23.19 15.50 -12.48
N ASN A 149 -24.35 14.87 -12.22
CA ASN A 149 -25.58 15.53 -11.82
C ASN A 149 -25.96 15.28 -10.33
N GLY A 150 -25.12 14.58 -9.56
CA GLY A 150 -25.39 14.29 -8.14
C GLY A 150 -26.40 13.16 -7.87
N GLU A 151 -26.98 12.54 -8.91
CA GLU A 151 -27.92 11.43 -8.77
C GLU A 151 -27.22 10.09 -8.50
N ARG A 152 -27.83 9.23 -7.68
CA ARG A 152 -27.30 7.90 -7.37
C ARG A 152 -27.50 6.97 -8.58
N GLN A 153 -26.42 6.40 -9.11
CA GLN A 153 -26.55 5.17 -9.88
C GLN A 153 -26.92 4.05 -8.89
N GLN A 154 -27.98 3.30 -9.18
CA GLN A 154 -28.28 2.07 -8.43
C GLN A 154 -27.06 1.17 -8.53
N ALA A 155 -26.61 0.64 -7.40
CA ALA A 155 -25.58 -0.39 -7.39
C ALA A 155 -26.02 -1.50 -8.35
N LEU A 156 -25.19 -1.82 -9.35
CA LEU A 156 -25.38 -3.04 -10.11
C LEU A 156 -25.44 -4.18 -9.09
N PRO A 157 -26.46 -5.07 -9.16
CA PRO A 157 -26.55 -6.18 -8.23
C PRO A 157 -25.22 -6.94 -8.30
N LEU A 158 -24.60 -7.14 -7.14
CA LEU A 158 -23.54 -8.10 -6.99
C LEU A 158 -24.16 -9.44 -7.36
N THR A 159 -23.95 -9.89 -8.60
CA THR A 159 -24.38 -11.21 -9.02
C THR A 159 -23.66 -12.24 -8.14
N PRO A 160 -24.37 -13.28 -7.68
CA PRO A 160 -23.86 -14.25 -6.72
C PRO A 160 -22.65 -15.04 -7.24
#